data_AF-A0A453FTM6-F1
#
_entry.id   AF-A0A453FTM6-F1
#
_cell.length_a   1.000
_cell.length_b   1.000
_cell.length_c   1.000
_cell.angle_alpha   90.00
_cell.angle_beta   90.00
_cell.angle_gamma   90.00
#
_symmetry.space_group_name_H-M   'P 1'
#
loop_
_entity.id
_entity.type
_entity.pdbx_description
1 polymer ?
#
loop_
_entity_poly.entity_id
_entity_poly.type
_entity_poly.pdbx_seq_one_letter_code
_entity_poly.pdbx_strand_id
1 'polypeptide(L)' 'MIIPVRCFTCGKVIGNKWDHYLDLLQADYTEG' A
#
# COMPACT_ATOMS: atom_id res chain seq x y z
N MET A 1 -0.14 7.95 -8.52
CA MET A 1 -0.03 8.62 -7.21
C MET A 1 1.25 8.12 -6.54
N ILE A 2 2.11 9.00 -5.99
CA ILE A 2 3.33 8.57 -5.27
C ILE A 2 2.96 8.28 -3.81
N ILE A 3 3.27 7.07 -3.33
CA ILE A 3 3.04 6.62 -1.96
C ILE A 3 4.35 6.78 -1.19
N PRO A 4 4.34 7.29 0.06
CA PRO A 4 5.57 7.43 0.83
C PRO A 4 6.23 6.08 1.14
N VAL A 5 7.56 6.01 1.02
CA VAL A 5 8.35 4.80 1.30
C VAL A 5 8.19 4.34 2.75
N ARG A 6 8.06 5.30 3.68
CA ARG A 6 7.85 5.07 5.12
C ARG A 6 6.63 5.84 5.63
N CYS A 7 5.96 5.30 6.64
CA CYS A 7 4.86 5.96 7.34
C CYS A 7 5.37 7.20 8.09
N PHE A 8 4.72 8.34 7.91
CA PHE A 8 5.08 9.58 8.63
C PHE A 8 4.83 9.52 10.14
N THR A 9 3.94 8.63 10.59
CA THR A 9 3.57 8.51 12.00
C THR A 9 4.43 7.49 12.75
N CYS A 10 4.76 6.36 12.13
CA CYS A 10 5.44 5.25 12.79
C CYS A 10 6.77 4.83 12.16
N GLY A 11 7.18 5.44 11.05
CA GLY A 11 8.47 5.16 10.38
C GLY A 11 8.60 3.78 9.72
N LYS A 12 7.58 2.92 9.84
CA LYS A 12 7.53 1.59 9.19
C LYS A 12 7.54 1.74 7.68
N VAL A 13 8.20 0.81 6.99
CA VAL A 13 8.23 0.78 5.51
C VAL A 13 6.86 0.35 5.00
N ILE A 14 6.28 1.16 4.11
CA ILE A 14 4.95 0.92 3.52
C ILE A 14 5.02 0.82 1.98
N GLY A 15 6.05 1.40 1.34
CA GLY A 15 6.16 1.38 -0.13
C GLY A 15 6.15 -0.02 -0.75
N ASN A 16 6.72 -1.02 -0.06
CA ASN A 16 6.76 -2.41 -0.53
C ASN A 16 5.39 -3.12 -0.51
N LYS A 17 4.37 -2.54 0.12
CA LYS A 17 3.02 -3.11 0.21
C LYS A 17 2.10 -2.61 -0.89
N TRP A 18 2.49 -1.55 -1.61
CA TRP A 18 1.64 -0.92 -2.60
C TRP A 18 1.35 -1.83 -3.80
N ASP A 19 2.38 -2.47 -4.35
CA ASP A 19 2.20 -3.35 -5.52
C ASP A 19 1.24 -4.50 -5.20
N HIS A 20 1.38 -5.11 -4.01
CA HIS A 20 0.49 -6.18 -3.56
C HIS A 20 -0.94 -5.67 -3.32
N TYR A 21 -1.09 -4.47 -2.79
CA TYR A 21 -2.41 -3.86 -2.59
C TYR A 21 -3.10 -3.55 -3.93
N LEU A 22 -2.35 -3.10 -4.95
CA LEU A 22 -2.88 -2.91 -6.31
C LEU A 22 -3.32 -4.23 -6.96
N ASP A 23 -2.56 -5.30 -6.77
CA ASP A 23 -2.92 -6.64 -7.25
C ASP A 23 -4.23 -7.12 -6.61
N LEU A 24 -4.38 -6.92 -5.29
CA LEU A 24 -5.63 -7.23 -4.58
C LEU A 24 -6.81 -6.41 -5.12
N LEU A 25 -6.64 -5.10 -5.36
CA LEU A 25 -7.68 -4.26 -5.94
C LEU A 25 -8.07 -4.70 -7.36
N GLN A 26 -7.09 -5.13 -8.17
CA GLN A 26 -7.36 -5.69 -9.50
C GLN A 26 -8.09 -7.04 -9.42
N ALA A 27 -7.86 -7.80 -8.34
CA ALA A 27 -8.58 -9.02 -8.03
C ALA A 27 -9.96 -8.78 -7.38
N ASP A 28 -10.52 -7.57 -7.48
CA ASP A 28 -11.83 -7.17 -6.94
C ASP A 28 -11.94 -7.32 -5.40
N TYR A 29 -10.82 -7.29 -4.68
CA TYR A 29 -10.87 -7.21 -3.22
C TYR A 29 -11.27 -5.79 -2.78
N THR A 30 -12.35 -5.71 -2.01
CA THR A 30 -12.79 -4.45 -1.38
C THR A 30 -11.94 -4.11 -0.17
N GLU A 31 -11.60 -2.83 -0.02
CA GLU A 31 -10.99 -2.30 1.20
C GLU A 31 -11.99 -2.41 2.35
N GLY A 32 -11.73 -3.29 3.32
CA GLY A 32 -12.57 -3.54 4.48
C GLY A 32 -12.20 -2.70 5.70
#